data_AF-A0A3M1ZYU3-F1
#
_entry.id   AF-A0A3M1ZYU3-F1
#
_cell.length_a   1.000
_cell.length_b   1.000
_cell.length_c   1.000
_cell.angle_alpha   90.00
_cell.angle_beta   90.00
_cell.angle_gamma   90.00
#
_symmetry.space_group_name_H-M   'P 1'
#
loop_
_entity.id
_entity.type
_entity.pdbx_description
1 polymer ?
#
loop_
_entity_poly.entity_id
_entity_poly.type
_entity_poly.pdbx_seq_one_letter_code
_entity_poly.pdbx_strand_id
1 'polypeptide(L)' 'MQDRYSSPEWSVDEWVSAWHIRVGTAYRCQECSNMIMVVKGGMGTLEPKCHGKPMVPVEPKK' A
#
# COMPACT_ATOMS: atom_id res chain seq x y z
N MET A 1 -10.94 -1.82 32.21
CA MET A 1 -10.20 -2.00 30.95
C MET A 1 -11.11 -1.45 29.85
N GLN A 2 -10.93 -0.19 29.46
CA GLN A 2 -11.82 0.50 28.51
C GLN A 2 -11.10 0.66 27.18
N ASP A 3 -11.73 0.09 26.17
CA ASP A 3 -11.38 0.13 24.76
C ASP A 3 -11.24 1.59 24.29
N ARG A 4 -10.01 2.04 24.04
CA ARG A 4 -9.69 3.42 23.61
C ARG A 4 -9.27 3.48 22.14
N TYR A 5 -9.83 2.62 21.30
CA TYR A 5 -9.67 2.74 19.84
C TYR A 5 -10.96 3.24 19.17
N SER A 6 -11.52 4.35 19.68
CA SER A 6 -12.39 5.20 18.86
C SER A 6 -11.52 6.01 17.91
N SER A 7 -10.98 5.36 16.88
CA SER A 7 -10.64 6.09 15.67
C SER A 7 -11.97 6.58 15.07
N PRO A 8 -12.11 7.87 14.72
CA PRO A 8 -13.31 8.32 14.04
C PRO A 8 -13.51 7.47 12.78
N GLU A 9 -14.72 6.94 12.56
CA GLU A 9 -15.04 6.25 11.32
C GLU A 9 -15.02 7.28 10.19
N TRP A 10 -13.98 7.21 9.36
CA TRP A 10 -13.86 8.08 8.20
C TRP A 10 -14.93 7.72 7.18
N SER A 11 -15.51 8.74 6.55
CA SER A 11 -16.39 8.56 5.40
C SER A 11 -15.65 7.92 4.22
N VAL A 12 -16.38 7.31 3.29
CA VAL A 12 -15.80 6.70 2.08
C VAL A 12 -14.99 7.73 1.29
N ASP A 13 -15.45 8.98 1.21
CA ASP A 13 -14.75 10.05 0.49
C ASP A 13 -13.46 10.50 1.18
N GLU A 14 -13.44 10.54 2.52
CA GLU A 14 -12.22 10.76 3.30
C GLU A 14 -11.21 9.61 3.13
N TRP A 15 -11.70 8.36 3.07
CA TRP A 15 -10.87 7.22 2.75
C TRP A 15 -10.28 7.30 1.33
N VAL A 16 -11.09 7.66 0.33
CA VAL A 16 -10.66 7.76 -1.07
C VAL A 16 -9.67 8.91 -1.28
N SER A 17 -9.91 10.07 -0.64
CA SER A 17 -9.03 11.23 -0.75
C SER A 17 -7.70 11.06 0.00
N ALA A 18 -7.69 10.30 1.10
CA ALA A 18 -6.48 10.01 1.86
C ALA A 18 -5.70 8.79 1.37
N TRP A 19 -6.18 8.09 0.34
CA TRP A 19 -5.45 6.98 -0.27
C TRP A 19 -4.21 7.46 -1.01
N HIS A 20 -3.08 7.43 -0.31
CA HIS A 20 -1.76 7.64 -0.89
C HIS A 20 -1.21 6.36 -1.56
N ILE A 21 -1.71 5.18 -1.17
CA ILE A 21 -1.35 3.90 -1.79
C ILE A 21 -2.29 3.62 -2.97
N ARG A 22 -1.73 3.42 -4.15
CA ARG A 22 -2.47 3.03 -5.37
C ARG A 22 -2.85 1.55 -5.32
N VAL A 23 -4.12 1.25 -5.06
CA VAL A 23 -4.68 -0.11 -5.15
C VAL A 23 -4.44 -0.71 -6.54
N GLY A 24 -4.12 -2.00 -6.58
CA GLY A 24 -3.79 -2.72 -7.82
C GLY A 24 -2.36 -2.51 -8.30
N THR A 25 -1.56 -1.68 -7.62
CA THR A 25 -0.12 -1.56 -7.93
C THR A 25 0.61 -2.81 -7.49
N ALA A 26 1.39 -3.39 -8.41
CA ALA A 26 2.32 -4.47 -8.09
C ALA A 26 3.74 -3.92 -7.96
N TYR A 27 4.55 -4.56 -7.12
CA TYR A 27 5.97 -4.24 -6.93
C TYR A 27 6.79 -5.50 -7.16
N ARG A 28 7.95 -5.36 -7.81
CA ARG A 28 8.90 -6.45 -8.02
C ARG A 28 10.24 -6.19 -7.36
N CYS A 29 10.85 -7.23 -6.82
CA CYS A 29 12.24 -7.20 -6.39
C CYS A 29 13.14 -7.37 -7.62
N GLN A 30 14.15 -6.53 -7.76
CA GLN A 30 15.11 -6.63 -8.87
C GLN A 30 16.17 -7.72 -8.66
N GLU A 31 16.31 -8.26 -7.44
CA GLU A 31 17.30 -9.30 -7.12
C GLU A 31 16.74 -10.71 -7.25
N CYS A 32 15.62 -11.01 -6.58
CA CYS A 32 15.04 -12.35 -6.56
C CYS A 32 13.78 -12.51 -7.40
N SER A 33 13.32 -11.45 -8.07
CA SER A 33 12.07 -11.44 -8.86
C SER A 33 10.77 -11.69 -8.08
N ASN A 34 10.79 -11.72 -6.74
CA ASN A 34 9.56 -11.76 -5.95
C ASN A 34 8.65 -10.57 -6.27
N MET A 35 7.34 -10.82 -6.24
CA MET A 35 6.33 -9.83 -6.55
C MET A 35 5.30 -9.74 -5.42
N ILE A 36 4.83 -8.53 -5.15
CA ILE A 36 3.71 -8.29 -4.25
C ILE A 36 2.70 -7.34 -4.93
N MET A 37 1.45 -7.38 -4.51
CA MET A 37 0.39 -6.51 -5.02
C MET A 37 -0.37 -5.87 -3.87
N VAL A 38 -0.72 -4.59 -4.04
CA VAL A 38 -1.59 -3.88 -3.11
C VAL A 38 -3.04 -4.22 -3.41
N VAL A 39 -3.68 -4.98 -2.52
CA VAL A 39 -5.12 -5.32 -2.62
C VAL A 39 -6.03 -4.30 -1.94
N LYS A 40 -5.52 -3.55 -0.96
CA LYS A 40 -6.24 -2.51 -0.24
C LYS A 40 -5.29 -1.34 0.05
N GLY A 41 -5.75 -0.13 -0.25
CA GLY A 41 -5.02 1.10 0.03
C GLY A 41 -5.11 1.48 1.51
N GLY A 42 -4.33 2.47 1.92
CA GLY A 42 -4.30 2.92 3.30
C GLY A 42 -3.72 4.32 3.42
N MET A 43 -3.71 4.82 4.66
CA MET A 43 -3.05 6.08 4.99
C MET A 43 -1.54 5.87 5.00
N GLY A 44 -0.84 6.61 4.13
CA GLY A 44 0.62 6.57 4.01
C GLY A 44 1.12 5.96 2.70
N THR A 45 2.42 6.05 2.46
CA THR A 45 3.06 5.50 1.26
C THR A 45 3.56 4.10 1.55
N LEU A 46 3.17 3.11 0.73
CA LEU A 46 3.75 1.77 0.82
C LEU A 46 5.13 1.77 0.16
N GLU A 47 6.16 1.47 0.93
CA GLU A 47 7.55 1.35 0.48
C GLU A 47 8.09 -0.06 0.77
N PRO A 48 7.70 -1.07 -0.03
CA PRO A 48 8.05 -2.45 0.26
C PRO A 48 9.54 -2.69 0.00
N LYS A 49 10.18 -3.47 0.88
CA LYS A 49 11.60 -3.83 0.77
C LYS A 49 11.78 -5.33 0.64
N CYS A 50 12.70 -5.74 -0.21
CA CYS A 50 13.12 -7.12 -0.39
C CYS A 50 14.64 -7.15 -0.53
N HIS A 51 15.33 -8.06 0.17
CA HIS A 51 16.80 -8.07 0.27
C HIS A 51 17.39 -6.74 0.80
N GLY A 52 16.64 -6.06 1.68
CA GLY A 52 17.05 -4.77 2.26
C GLY A 52 16.93 -3.57 1.31
N LYS A 53 16.55 -3.77 0.04
CA LYS A 53 16.39 -2.70 -0.96
C LYS A 53 14.91 -2.41 -1.27
N PRO A 54 14.55 -1.16 -1.60
CA PRO A 54 13.21 -0.83 -2.08
C PRO A 54 12.85 -1.64 -3.33
N MET A 55 11.62 -2.16 -3.35
CA MET A 55 11.07 -2.80 -4.56
C MET A 55 10.58 -1.73 -5.54
N VAL A 56 10.58 -2.07 -6.83
CA VAL A 56 10.15 -1.15 -7.89
C VAL A 56 8.71 -1.45 -8.32
N PRO A 57 7.87 -0.43 -8.56
CA PRO A 57 6.53 -0.64 -9.09
C PRO A 57 6.60 -1.27 -10.47
N VAL A 58 5.65 -2.15 -10.75
CA VAL A 58 5.45 -2.77 -12.07
C VAL A 58 4.45 -1.89 -12.82
N GLU A 59 4.88 -1.32 -13.94
CA GLU A 59 3.95 -0.60 -14.80
C GLU A 59 3.05 -1.60 -15.55
N PRO A 60 1.73 -1.39 -15.57
CA PRO A 60 0.85 -2.16 -16.42
C PRO A 60 1.26 -1.94 -17.88
N LYS A 61 1.44 -3.02 -18.63
CA LYS A 61 1.62 -2.91 -20.08
C LYS A 61 0.34 -2.30 -20.67
N LYS A 62 0.49 -1.16 -21.36
CA LYS A 62 -0.58 -0.52 -22.13
C LYS A 62 -1.10 -1.43 -23.23
#